data_AF-A0A2I0N9C5-F1
#
_entry.id   AF-A0A2I0N9C5-F1
#
_cell.length_a   1.000
_cell.length_b   1.000
_cell.length_c   1.000
_cell.angle_alpha   90.00
_cell.angle_beta   90.00
_cell.angle_gamma   90.00
#
_symmetry.space_group_name_H-M   'P 1'
#
loop_
_entity.id
_entity.type
_entity.pdbx_description
1 polymer ?
#
loop_
_entity_poly.entity_id
_entity_poly.type
_entity_poly.pdbx_seq_one_letter_code
_entity_poly.pdbx_strand_id
1 'polypeptide(L)' 'MCAICGEPAKLYTCSLCARHVCSGCFDETHNVCTGCL' A
#
# COMPACT_ATOMS: atom_id res chain seq x y z
N MET A 1 6.00 8.55 1.92
CA MET A 1 6.68 7.45 2.62
C MET A 1 5.70 6.30 2.78
N CYS A 2 6.08 5.07 2.48
CA CYS A 2 5.20 3.91 2.63
C CYS A 2 4.84 3.71 4.11
N ALA A 3 3.54 3.55 4.40
CA ALA A 3 3.06 3.33 5.77
C ALA A 3 3.47 1.97 6.38
N ILE A 4 4.00 1.04 5.57
CA ILE A 4 4.43 -0.29 6.01
C ILE A 4 5.96 -0.37 6.12
N CYS A 5 6.69 -0.12 5.03
CA CYS A 5 8.15 -0.28 5.00
C CYS A 5 8.94 1.02 5.20
N GLY A 6 8.28 2.18 5.19
CA GLY A 6 8.95 3.46 5.32
C GLY A 6 9.70 3.93 4.06
N GLU A 7 9.65 3.23 2.94
CA GLU A 7 10.41 3.65 1.77
C GLU A 7 9.80 4.90 1.09
N PRO A 8 10.65 5.82 0.59
CA PRO A 8 10.22 6.91 -0.29
C PRO A 8 10.02 6.37 -1.70
N ALA A 9 8.81 5.92 -2.02
CA ALA A 9 8.42 5.45 -3.35
C ALA A 9 7.08 6.07 -3.79
N LYS A 10 6.70 5.85 -5.06
CA LYS A 10 5.34 6.13 -5.53
C LYS A 10 4.35 5.33 -4.68
N LEU A 11 3.39 6.03 -4.09
CA LEU A 11 2.43 5.44 -3.17
C LEU A 11 1.11 5.14 -3.87
N TYR A 12 0.48 4.07 -3.43
CA TYR A 12 -0.85 3.61 -3.78
C TYR A 12 -1.74 3.67 -2.54
N THR A 13 -3.02 3.96 -2.74
CA THR A 13 -3.98 4.09 -1.64
C THR A 13 -4.77 2.78 -1.51
N CYS A 14 -4.66 2.12 -0.36
CA CYS A 14 -5.48 0.94 -0.06
C CYS A 14 -6.95 1.31 0.00
N SER A 15 -7.81 0.59 -0.74
CA SER A 15 -9.25 0.84 -0.75
C SER A 15 -9.97 0.55 0.58
N LEU A 16 -9.40 -0.30 1.44
CA LEU A 16 -10.02 -0.69 2.72
C LEU A 16 -9.62 0.21 3.89
N CYS A 17 -8.32 0.49 4.06
CA CYS A 17 -7.81 1.22 5.23
C CYS A 17 -7.28 2.62 4.90
N ALA A 18 -7.35 3.05 3.63
CA ALA A 18 -6.86 4.34 3.12
C ALA A 18 -5.36 4.63 3.37
N ARG A 19 -4.57 3.64 3.76
CA ARG A 19 -3.12 3.79 3.92
C ARG A 19 -2.44 3.95 2.56
N HIS A 20 -1.44 4.84 2.54
CA HIS A 20 -0.53 5.02 1.41
C HIS A 20 0.66 4.06 1.52
N VAL A 21 0.80 3.15 0.57
CA VAL A 21 1.82 2.10 0.56
C VAL A 21 2.56 2.05 -0.77
N CYS A 22 3.82 1.61 -0.78
CA CYS A 22 4.57 1.41 -2.03
C CYS A 22 4.01 0.22 -2.82
N SER A 23 4.40 0.09 -4.10
CA SER A 23 3.97 -1.04 -4.94
C SER A 23 4.30 -2.40 -4.34
N GLY A 24 5.45 -2.56 -3.67
CA GLY A 24 5.80 -3.82 -3.01
C GLY A 24 4.91 -4.17 -1.81
N CYS A 25 4.20 -3.19 -1.26
CA CYS A 25 3.26 -3.35 -0.15
C CYS A 25 1.79 -3.23 -0.60
N PHE A 26 1.55 -3.20 -1.91
CA PHE A 26 0.23 -3.02 -2.51
C PHE A 26 -0.11 -4.22 -3.41
N ASP A 27 -1.27 -4.82 -3.18
CA ASP A 27 -1.87 -5.81 -4.04
C ASP A 27 -2.76 -5.10 -5.07
N GLU A 28 -2.31 -5.09 -6.32
CA GLU A 28 -3.02 -4.48 -7.46
C GLU A 28 -4.26 -5.28 -7.89
N THR A 29 -4.29 -6.59 -7.66
CA THR A 29 -5.41 -7.47 -8.02
C THR A 29 -6.64 -7.13 -7.18
N HIS A 30 -6.43 -6.91 -5.88
CA HIS A 30 -7.47 -6.62 -4.91
C HIS A 30 -7.60 -5.12 -4.58
N ASN A 31 -6.66 -4.30 -5.03
CA ASN A 31 -6.61 -2.85 -4.79
C ASN A 31 -6.51 -2.52 -3.28
N VAL A 32 -5.68 -3.28 -2.57
CA VAL A 32 -5.48 -3.17 -1.10
C VAL A 32 -4.00 -3.25 -0.75
N CYS A 33 -3.61 -2.81 0.45
CA CYS A 33 -2.27 -3.08 0.96
C CYS A 33 -2.13 -4.52 1.45
N THR A 34 -0.91 -5.04 1.49
CA THR A 34 -0.60 -6.41 1.97
C THR A 34 -1.06 -6.70 3.39
N GLY A 35 -1.18 -5.68 4.25
CA GLY A 35 -1.73 -5.83 5.61
C GLY A 35 -3.26 -5.93 5.70
N CYS A 36 -3.97 -5.70 4.60
CA CYS A 36 -5.43 -5.84 4.50
C CYS A 36 -5.86 -7.00 3.60
N LEU A 37 -4.90 -7.73 3.05
CA LEU A 37 -5.13 -9.03 2.42
C LEU A 37 -5.51 -10.06 3.49
#